data_AF-A0A7R9UCZ3-F1
#
_entry.id   AF-A0A7R9UCZ3-F1
#
_cell.length_a   1.000
_cell.length_b   1.000
_cell.length_c   1.000
_cell.angle_alpha   90.00
_cell.angle_beta   90.00
_cell.angle_gamma   90.00
#
_symmetry.space_group_name_H-M   'P 1'
#
loop_
_entity.id
_entity.type
_entity.pdbx_description
1 polymer ?
#
loop_
_entity_poly.entity_id
_entity_poly.type
_entity_poly.pdbx_seq_one_letter_code
_entity_poly.pdbx_strand_id
1 'polypeptide(L)'
;LEEGELRDPHQEFFVREQGTSPELLWEEGYVFIEELFPSFLGRALGKIVLKVGKGINFLRTCCGDTDFTQPEEVKGQLRLLRELGATAHPAAPERDLVDALVDGERDEID
;
A
#
# COMPACT_ATOMS: atom_id res chain seq x y z
N LEU A 1 5.40 -2.04 -8.69
CA LEU A 1 4.07 -1.42 -8.61
C LEU A 1 4.10 -0.21 -9.52
N GLU A 2 3.58 -0.36 -10.73
CA GLU A 2 3.43 0.74 -11.67
C GLU A 2 2.17 1.51 -11.25
N GLU A 3 2.32 2.77 -10.82
CA GLU A 3 1.28 3.81 -10.78
C GLU A 3 -0.06 3.44 -10.08
N GLY A 4 -0.04 2.47 -9.16
CA GLY A 4 -1.22 2.05 -8.40
C GLY A 4 -2.27 1.28 -9.21
N GLU A 5 -1.97 0.83 -10.43
CA GLU A 5 -2.87 -0.03 -11.20
C GLU A 5 -2.68 -1.51 -10.81
N LEU A 6 -3.80 -2.21 -10.58
CA LEU A 6 -3.77 -3.64 -10.28
C LEU A 6 -3.66 -4.44 -11.58
N ARG A 7 -2.43 -4.68 -12.03
CA ARG A 7 -2.14 -5.55 -13.19
C ARG A 7 -1.91 -6.97 -12.74
N ASP A 8 -2.96 -7.79 -12.78
CA ASP A 8 -2.88 -9.22 -12.44
C ASP A 8 -3.44 -10.12 -13.57
N PRO A 9 -2.68 -10.30 -14.68
CA PRO A 9 -3.14 -11.11 -15.82
C PRO A 9 -3.35 -12.59 -15.49
N HIS A 10 -2.67 -13.09 -14.46
CA HIS A 10 -2.69 -14.50 -14.07
C HIS A 10 -3.57 -14.78 -12.86
N GLN A 11 -4.19 -13.75 -12.27
CA GLN A 11 -5.08 -13.86 -11.11
C GLN A 11 -4.41 -14.53 -9.90
N GLU A 12 -3.09 -14.33 -9.75
CA GLU A 12 -2.30 -14.93 -8.67
C GLU A 12 -2.27 -14.05 -7.42
N PHE A 13 -2.66 -12.78 -7.54
CA PHE A 13 -2.65 -11.86 -6.42
C PHE A 13 -3.90 -12.04 -5.55
N PHE A 14 -3.71 -11.83 -4.24
CA PHE A 14 -4.77 -11.98 -3.24
C PHE A 14 -5.75 -10.81 -3.19
N VAL A 15 -5.62 -9.82 -4.06
CA VAL A 15 -6.60 -8.73 -4.25
C VAL A 15 -7.04 -8.74 -5.71
N ARG A 16 -8.34 -8.57 -5.96
CA ARG A 16 -8.91 -8.48 -7.31
C ARG A 16 -9.80 -7.25 -7.42
N GLU A 17 -9.71 -6.57 -8.56
CA GLU A 17 -10.61 -5.47 -8.91
C GLU A 17 -11.96 -6.01 -9.39
N GLN A 18 -13.04 -5.37 -8.95
CA GLN A 18 -14.40 -5.62 -9.42
C GLN A 18 -14.86 -4.47 -10.30
N GLY A 19 -15.54 -4.79 -11.40
CA GLY A 19 -16.23 -3.78 -12.21
C GLY A 19 -17.41 -3.21 -11.44
N THR A 20 -17.24 -2.02 -10.86
CA THR A 20 -18.29 -1.29 -10.14
C THR A 20 -18.37 0.16 -10.64
N SER A 21 -19.39 0.90 -10.20
CA SER A 21 -19.51 2.32 -10.52
C SER A 21 -18.46 3.15 -9.76
N PRO A 22 -18.04 4.32 -10.27
CA PRO A 22 -17.05 5.17 -9.58
C PRO A 22 -17.42 5.51 -8.13
N GLU A 23 -18.71 5.64 -7.84
CA GLU A 23 -19.22 5.97 -6.50
C GLU A 23 -19.04 4.81 -5.51
N LEU A 24 -19.01 3.58 -6.01
CA LEU A 24 -18.87 2.36 -5.21
C LEU A 24 -17.45 1.77 -5.28
N LEU A 25 -16.54 2.39 -6.04
CA LEU A 25 -15.18 1.91 -6.25
C LEU A 25 -14.42 1.71 -4.93
N TRP A 26 -14.63 2.62 -3.97
CA TRP A 26 -13.98 2.52 -2.66
C TRP A 26 -14.45 1.31 -1.85
N GLU A 27 -15.76 1.06 -1.83
CA GLU A 27 -16.36 0.02 -1.01
C GLU A 27 -16.26 -1.35 -1.68
N GLU A 28 -16.70 -1.44 -2.93
CA GLU A 28 -16.93 -2.68 -3.66
C GLU A 28 -15.90 -2.95 -4.75
N GLY A 29 -15.09 -1.95 -5.13
CA GLY A 29 -14.16 -2.05 -6.26
C GLY A 29 -13.02 -3.04 -6.07
N TYR A 30 -12.76 -3.50 -4.85
CA TYR A 30 -11.70 -4.46 -4.57
C TYR A 30 -12.14 -5.53 -3.58
N VAL A 31 -11.81 -6.79 -3.90
CA VAL A 31 -12.06 -7.96 -3.05
C VAL A 31 -10.77 -8.61 -2.63
N PHE A 32 -10.76 -9.14 -1.41
CA PHE A 32 -9.67 -9.93 -0.85
C PHE A 32 -9.93 -11.42 -1.06
N ILE A 33 -8.97 -12.15 -1.60
CA ILE A 33 -9.05 -13.58 -1.90
C ILE A 33 -8.19 -14.31 -0.87
N GLU A 34 -8.84 -14.84 0.17
CA GLU A 34 -8.15 -15.45 1.31
C GLU A 34 -7.37 -16.71 0.91
N GLU A 35 -7.83 -17.43 -0.12
CA GLU A 35 -7.21 -18.66 -0.63
C GLU A 35 -5.86 -18.42 -1.30
N LEU A 36 -5.64 -17.21 -1.83
CA LEU A 36 -4.38 -16.81 -2.47
C LEU A 36 -3.45 -16.08 -1.49
N PHE A 37 -3.91 -15.79 -0.28
CA PHE A 37 -3.11 -15.08 0.71
C PHE A 37 -2.14 -16.03 1.43
N PRO A 38 -0.83 -15.75 1.45
CA PRO A 38 0.12 -16.63 2.11
C PRO A 38 -0.15 -16.75 3.62
N SER A 39 -0.33 -17.98 4.09
CA SER A 39 -0.75 -18.26 5.47
C SER A 39 0.24 -17.74 6.54
N PHE A 40 1.52 -17.59 6.18
CA PHE A 40 2.55 -17.07 7.09
C PHE A 40 2.49 -15.55 7.32
N LEU A 41 1.76 -14.79 6.50
CA LEU A 41 1.71 -13.33 6.55
C LEU A 41 0.63 -12.77 7.50
N GLY A 42 -0.30 -13.62 7.97
CA GLY A 42 -1.37 -13.23 8.88
C GLY A 42 -2.42 -12.31 8.24
N ARG A 43 -3.70 -12.57 8.50
CA ARG A 43 -4.82 -11.83 7.87
C ARG A 43 -4.79 -10.32 8.11
N ALA A 44 -4.24 -9.88 9.24
CA ALA A 44 -4.10 -8.46 9.56
C ALA A 44 -3.28 -7.71 8.50
N LEU A 45 -2.17 -8.32 8.04
CA LEU A 45 -1.34 -7.72 6.99
C LEU A 45 -2.10 -7.63 5.66
N GLY A 46 -2.86 -8.66 5.31
CA GLY A 46 -3.69 -8.65 4.09
C GLY A 46 -4.69 -7.49 4.05
N LYS A 47 -5.34 -7.20 5.19
CA LYS A 47 -6.23 -6.04 5.33
C LYS A 47 -5.49 -4.71 5.18
N ILE A 48 -4.30 -4.60 5.76
CA ILE A 48 -3.45 -3.40 5.62
C ILE A 48 -3.09 -3.18 4.16
N VAL A 49 -2.61 -4.22 3.48
CA VAL A 49 -2.26 -4.14 2.05
C VAL A 49 -3.47 -3.68 1.22
N LEU A 50 -4.66 -4.25 1.48
CA LEU A 50 -5.89 -3.83 0.81
C LEU A 50 -6.22 -2.34 1.09
N LYS A 51 -6.18 -1.90 2.36
CA LYS A 51 -6.46 -0.51 2.75
C LYS A 51 -5.48 0.46 2.09
N VAL A 52 -4.18 0.15 2.10
CA VAL A 52 -3.13 0.95 1.46
C VAL A 52 -3.33 1.01 -0.05
N GLY A 53 -3.58 -0.14 -0.70
CA GLY A 53 -3.85 -0.20 -2.13
C GLY A 53 -5.06 0.62 -2.55
N LYS A 54 -6.17 0.54 -1.79
CA LYS A 54 -7.36 1.38 -1.99
C LYS A 54 -7.04 2.87 -1.86
N GLY A 55 -6.28 3.26 -0.84
CA GLY A 55 -5.87 4.65 -0.62
C GLY A 55 -5.05 5.22 -1.78
N ILE A 56 -4.06 4.47 -2.28
CA ILE A 56 -3.27 4.86 -3.46
C ILE A 56 -4.17 5.03 -4.68
N ASN A 57 -5.06 4.06 -4.92
CA ASN A 57 -5.97 4.12 -6.06
C ASN A 57 -6.97 5.29 -5.97
N PHE A 58 -7.42 5.62 -4.76
CA PHE A 58 -8.30 6.75 -4.49
C PHE A 58 -7.61 8.09 -4.76
N LEU A 59 -6.40 8.29 -4.25
CA LEU A 59 -5.64 9.53 -4.49
C LEU A 59 -5.41 9.75 -5.99
N ARG A 60 -5.08 8.68 -6.73
CA ARG A 60 -4.96 8.76 -8.18
C ARG A 60 -6.28 9.14 -8.86
N THR A 61 -7.37 8.42 -8.55
CA THR A 61 -8.63 8.51 -9.29
C THR A 61 -9.43 9.77 -8.94
N CYS A 62 -9.49 10.14 -7.66
CA CYS A 62 -10.31 11.23 -7.16
C CYS A 62 -9.54 12.56 -7.07
N CYS A 63 -8.23 12.52 -6.82
CA CYS A 63 -7.42 13.73 -6.65
C CYS A 63 -6.55 14.05 -7.87
N GLY A 64 -6.46 13.14 -8.86
CA GLY A 64 -5.54 13.29 -10.00
C GLY A 64 -4.07 13.27 -9.59
N ASP A 65 -3.78 12.86 -8.36
CA ASP A 65 -2.45 12.86 -7.79
C ASP A 65 -1.68 11.64 -8.31
N THR A 66 -0.83 11.88 -9.30
CA THR A 66 0.07 10.88 -9.88
C THR A 66 1.51 11.07 -9.43
N ASP A 67 1.78 12.12 -8.64
CA ASP A 67 3.12 12.57 -8.25
C ASP A 67 3.65 11.87 -6.99
N PHE A 68 2.87 10.98 -6.37
CA PHE A 68 3.28 10.20 -5.20
C PHE A 68 4.47 9.24 -5.46
N THR A 69 4.88 9.07 -6.72
CA THR A 69 5.95 8.14 -7.10
C THR A 69 7.29 8.82 -7.37
N GLN A 70 7.40 10.15 -7.42
CA GLN A 70 8.63 10.80 -7.88
C GLN A 70 9.84 10.44 -6.99
N PRO A 71 10.76 9.57 -7.48
CA PRO A 71 11.96 9.24 -6.72
C PRO A 71 13.04 10.31 -6.88
N GLU A 72 12.83 11.32 -7.73
CA GLU A 72 13.88 12.27 -8.13
C GLU A 72 14.33 13.18 -6.98
N GLU A 73 13.42 13.57 -6.10
CA GLU A 73 13.74 14.38 -4.91
C GLU A 73 14.55 13.57 -3.88
N VAL A 74 14.16 12.30 -3.65
CA VAL A 74 14.87 11.38 -2.75
C VAL A 74 16.22 10.97 -3.34
N LYS A 75 16.32 10.74 -4.66
CA LYS A 75 17.58 10.43 -5.36
C LYS A 75 18.56 11.61 -5.26
N GLY A 76 18.09 12.85 -5.39
CA GLY A 76 18.90 14.06 -5.23
C GLY A 76 19.48 14.18 -3.82
N GLN A 77 18.66 13.95 -2.80
CA GLN A 77 19.10 13.94 -1.40
C GLN A 77 20.04 12.79 -1.05
N LEU A 78 19.83 11.60 -1.63
CA LEU A 78 20.70 10.43 -1.43
C LEU A 78 22.09 10.63 -2.05
N ARG A 79 22.18 11.35 -3.18
CA ARG A 79 23.48 11.74 -3.77
C ARG A 79 24.26 12.66 -2.83
N LEU A 80 23.61 13.67 -2.26
CA LEU A 80 24.25 14.59 -1.32
C LEU A 80 24.74 13.88 -0.05
N LEU A 81 23.95 12.96 0.51
CA LEU A 81 24.33 12.16 1.69
C LEU A 81 25.51 11.21 1.41
N ARG A 82 25.59 10.68 0.18
CA ARG A 82 26.72 9.85 -0.27
C ARG A 82 28.00 10.66 -0.47
N GLU A 83 27.88 11.88 -0.99
CA GLU A 83 29.00 12.83 -1.12
C GLU A 83 29.52 13.32 0.23
N LEU A 84 28.65 13.40 1.24
CA LEU A 84 28.98 13.76 2.62
C LEU A 84 29.49 12.58 3.47
N GLY A 85 29.67 11.38 2.89
CA GLY A 85 30.34 10.25 3.55
C GLY A 85 29.57 9.57 4.67
N ALA A 86 28.24 9.73 4.74
CA ALA A 86 27.41 9.03 5.71
C ALA A 86 27.27 7.55 5.32
N THR A 87 28.14 6.69 5.84
CA THR A 87 27.97 5.23 5.73
C THR A 87 26.78 4.80 6.58
N ALA A 88 25.70 4.35 5.94
CA ALA A 88 24.53 3.83 6.63
C ALA A 88 24.90 2.61 7.49
N HIS A 89 24.65 2.71 8.80
CA HIS A 89 24.68 1.56 9.71
C HIS A 89 23.37 0.77 9.56
N PRO A 90 23.39 -0.57 9.39
CA PRO A 90 22.17 -1.35 9.29
C PRO A 90 21.71 -1.72 10.71
N ALA A 91 20.73 -0.99 11.25
CA ALA A 91 19.89 -1.43 12.37
C ALA A 91 18.82 -0.37 12.66
N ALA A 92 17.79 -0.29 11.81
CA ALA A 92 16.50 0.23 12.25
C ALA A 92 15.53 -0.95 12.30
N PRO A 93 14.81 -1.19 13.41
CA PRO A 93 13.82 -2.25 13.46
C PRO A 93 12.66 -1.88 12.54
N GLU A 94 12.38 -2.73 11.54
CA GLU A 94 11.23 -2.60 10.62
C GLU A 94 9.89 -2.91 11.30
N ARG A 95 9.77 -2.67 12.61
CA ARG A 95 8.63 -3.08 13.43
C ARG A 95 8.10 -1.86 14.15
N ASP A 96 7.05 -1.27 13.60
CA ASP A 96 6.08 -0.44 14.34
C ASP A 96 4.92 0.04 13.44
N LEU A 97 5.05 -0.03 12.10
CA LEU A 97 3.98 0.45 11.22
C LEU A 97 2.77 -0.51 11.17
N VAL A 98 3.03 -1.82 11.16
CA VAL A 98 1.97 -2.85 11.08
C VAL A 98 1.13 -2.85 12.36
N ASP A 99 1.77 -2.77 13.53
CA ASP A 99 1.08 -2.81 14.82
C ASP A 99 0.24 -1.53 15.04
N ALA A 100 0.77 -0.35 14.67
CA ALA A 100 0.02 0.91 14.74
C ALA A 100 -1.21 0.95 13.79
N LEU A 101 -1.16 0.26 12.65
CA LEU A 101 -2.30 0.14 11.72
C LEU A 101 -3.36 -0.87 12.19
N VAL A 102 -2.98 -1.88 12.98
CA VAL A 102 -3.90 -2.89 13.54
C VAL A 102 -4.68 -2.33 14.73
N ASP A 103 -4.09 -1.43 15.51
CA ASP A 103 -4.70 -0.88 16.73
C ASP A 103 -5.76 0.21 16.48
N GLY A 104 -5.94 0.68 15.25
CA GLY A 104 -6.86 1.77 14.88
C GLY A 104 -8.35 1.42 14.77
N GLU A 105 -8.79 0.20 15.12
CA GLU A 105 -10.20 -0.25 14.98
C GLU A 105 -10.82 -0.71 16.32
N ARG A 106 -10.42 -0.11 17.44
CA ARG A 106 -11.23 -0.10 18.66
C ARG A 106 -11.75 1.31 18.90
N ASP A 107 -12.89 1.64 18.28
CA ASP A 107 -13.97 2.43 18.86
C ASP A 107 -14.94 2.84 17.74
N GLU A 108 -16.15 2.26 17.79
CA GLU A 108 -17.46 2.77 17.34
C GLU A 108 -18.37 1.60 16.91
N ILE A 109 -18.91 0.90 17.91
CA ILE A 109 -20.26 0.36 17.85
C ILE A 109 -20.95 0.88 19.10
N ASP A 110 -21.82 1.87 18.93
CA ASP A 110 -22.93 2.19 19.83
C ASP A 110 -24.20 2.34 18.98
#